data_AF-A0A0F9QMW7-F1
#
_entry.id   AF-A0A0F9QMW7-F1
#
_cell.length_a   1.000
_cell.length_b   1.000
_cell.length_c   1.000
_cell.angle_alpha   90.00
_cell.angle_beta   90.00
_cell.angle_gamma   90.00
#
_symmetry.space_group_name_H-M   'P 1'
#
loop_
_entity.id
_entity.type
_entity.pdbx_description
1 polymer ?
#
loop_
_entity_poly.entity_id
_entity_poly.type
_entity_poly.pdbx_seq_one_letter_code
_entity_poly.pdbx_strand_id
1 'polypeptide(L)' 'MINKDKMVLGVIPARGGSKGVPGKNIRMILDKPLIAYAIECGL' A
#
# COMPACT_ATOMS: atom_id res chain seq x y z
N MET A 1 -1.72 14.35 18.27
CA MET A 1 -1.68 13.12 19.08
C MET A 1 -2.84 12.24 18.67
N ILE A 2 -2.58 11.05 18.13
CA ILE A 2 -3.65 10.07 17.84
C ILE A 2 -4.03 9.42 19.18
N ASN A 3 -5.32 9.38 19.48
CA ASN A 3 -5.84 8.76 20.69
C ASN A 3 -5.67 7.24 20.57
N LYS A 4 -4.95 6.61 21.52
CA LYS A 4 -4.59 5.18 21.49
C LYS A 4 -5.81 4.24 21.56
N ASP A 5 -6.96 4.73 22.05
CA ASP A 5 -8.17 3.93 22.21
C ASP A 5 -9.07 3.91 20.96
N LYS A 6 -8.63 4.53 19.86
CA LYS A 6 -9.41 4.59 18.60
C LYS A 6 -8.80 3.70 17.53
N MET A 7 -9.64 2.84 16.94
CA MET A 7 -9.32 2.16 15.70
C MET A 7 -9.24 3.17 14.56
N VAL A 8 -8.12 3.15 13.83
CA VAL A 8 -7.88 4.00 12.65
C VAL A 8 -7.91 3.12 11.40
N LEU A 9 -8.80 3.44 10.44
CA LEU A 9 -8.85 2.75 9.15
C LEU A 9 -7.86 3.42 8.17
N GLY A 10 -6.81 2.70 7.79
CA GLY A 10 -5.95 3.06 6.67
C GLY A 10 -6.49 2.50 5.35
N VAL A 11 -6.47 3.32 4.29
CA VAL A 11 -6.89 2.89 2.94
C VAL A 11 -5.76 3.16 1.95
N ILE A 12 -5.30 2.12 1.26
CA ILE A 12 -4.29 2.21 0.21
C ILE A 12 -4.98 2.01 -1.15
N PRO A 13 -5.16 3.07 -1.97
CA PRO A 13 -5.80 2.94 -3.27
C PRO A 13 -4.87 2.24 -4.28
N ALA A 14 -5.29 1.08 -4.78
CA ALA A 14 -4.51 0.26 -5.71
C ALA A 14 -5.32 -0.13 -6.95
N ARG A 15 -5.12 0.59 -8.06
CA ARG A 15 -5.76 0.27 -9.35
C ARG A 15 -4.83 -0.55 -10.27
N GLY A 16 -5.41 -1.33 -11.18
CA GLY A 16 -4.67 -2.07 -12.21
C GLY A 16 -4.13 -1.17 -13.34
N GLY A 17 -4.96 -0.26 -13.88
CA GLY A 17 -4.64 0.59 -15.03
C GLY A 17 -3.83 1.85 -14.69
N SER A 18 -2.62 1.70 -14.17
CA SER A 18 -1.69 2.83 -14.01
C SER A 18 -1.19 3.32 -15.38
N LYS A 19 -1.22 4.64 -15.63
CA LYS A 19 -0.81 5.22 -16.93
C LYS A 19 0.66 4.95 -17.27
N GLY A 20 1.55 5.07 -16.28
CA GLY A 20 2.99 4.84 -16.47
C GLY A 20 3.38 3.36 -16.42
N VAL A 21 2.95 2.64 -15.37
CA VAL A 21 3.29 1.21 -15.19
C VAL A 21 2.04 0.42 -14.83
N PRO A 22 1.33 -0.16 -15.81
CA PRO A 22 0.19 -1.04 -15.56
C PRO A 22 0.56 -2.16 -14.58
N GLY A 23 -0.35 -2.47 -13.64
CA GLY A 23 -0.15 -3.54 -12.67
C GLY A 23 0.97 -3.30 -11.64
N LYS A 24 1.50 -2.08 -11.48
CA LYS A 24 2.66 -1.82 -10.60
C LYS A 24 2.52 -2.33 -9.16
N ASN A 25 1.31 -2.34 -8.60
CA ASN A 25 1.09 -2.68 -7.20
C ASN A 25 1.33 -4.17 -6.90
N ILE A 26 1.16 -5.05 -7.89
CA ILE A 26 1.43 -6.49 -7.77
C ILE A 26 2.82 -6.87 -8.29
N ARG A 27 3.57 -5.91 -8.86
CA ARG A 27 4.88 -6.18 -9.42
C ARG A 27 5.90 -6.34 -8.30
N MET A 28 6.73 -7.38 -8.40
CA MET A 28 7.79 -7.65 -7.44
C MET A 28 8.88 -6.58 -7.52
N ILE A 29 9.22 -6.01 -6.38
CA ILE A 29 10.35 -5.11 -6.18
C ILE A 29 11.18 -5.72 -5.06
N LEU A 30 12.36 -6.22 -5.40
CA LEU A 30 13.13 -7.12 -4.53
C LEU A 30 12.25 -8.33 -4.14
N ASP A 31 12.17 -8.66 -2.87
CA ASP A 31 11.52 -9.88 -2.38
C ASP A 31 10.00 -9.73 -2.10
N LYS A 32 9.40 -8.58 -2.43
CA LYS A 32 7.96 -8.34 -2.17
C LYS A 32 7.27 -7.50 -3.25
N PRO A 33 5.94 -7.63 -3.41
CA PRO A 33 5.21 -6.77 -4.34
C PRO A 33 5.25 -5.31 -3.87
N LEU A 34 5.24 -4.36 -4.80
CA LEU A 34 5.35 -2.93 -4.50
C LEU A 34 4.34 -2.46 -3.42
N ILE A 35 3.11 -2.97 -3.43
CA ILE A 35 2.08 -2.58 -2.46
C ILE A 35 2.42 -3.01 -1.02
N ALA A 36 3.20 -4.07 -0.82
CA ALA A 36 3.58 -4.56 0.50
C ALA A 36 4.34 -3.50 1.30
N TYR A 37 5.23 -2.74 0.66
CA TYR A 37 5.93 -1.63 1.29
C TYR A 37 4.98 -0.58 1.88
N ALA A 38 3.91 -0.22 1.15
CA ALA A 38 2.95 0.77 1.62
C ALA A 38 2.10 0.24 2.79
N ILE A 39 1.77 -1.06 2.78
CA ILE A 39 1.05 -1.72 3.88
C ILE A 39 1.92 -1.73 5.13
N GLU A 40 3.18 -2.16 5.03
CA GLU A 40 4.11 -2.21 6.16
C GLU A 40 4.38 -0.83 6.77
N CYS A 41 4.49 0.22 5.96
CA CYS A 41 4.66 1.59 6.48
C CYS A 41 3.44 2.11 7.27
N GLY A 42 2.27 1.51 7.07
CA GLY A 42 1.02 1.90 7.73
C GLY A 42 0.66 1.07 8.98
N LEU A 43 1.44 0.04 9.30
CA LEU A 43 1.31 -0.81 10.49
C LEU A 43 2.26 -0.35 11.60
#